data_AF-A0A2H5VPE1-F1
#
_entry.id   AF-A0A2H5VPE1-F1
#
_cell.length_a   1.000
_cell.length_b   1.000
_cell.length_c   1.000
_cell.angle_alpha   90.00
_cell.angle_beta   90.00
_cell.angle_gamma   90.00
#
_symmetry.space_group_name_H-M   'P 1'
#
loop_
_entity.id
_entity.type
_entity.pdbx_description
1 polymer ?
#
loop_
_entity_poly.entity_id
_entity_poly.type
_entity_poly.pdbx_seq_one_letter_code
_entity_poly.pdbx_strand_id
1 'polypeptide(L)'
;MPIITIPPVLREKLGEDGAEALVALLSAIDREARGEVLLLAEEKFERRVSEAGERFERRISEMSERFESRLTEAGERFAHQVVEMGERFAHQLVELNGRLEQRLSDLEGRVERRLVEMSERFEARLGDVREGMERRLAETEARLNDRLSAEIAKLDGRITEEVGRLEQRIVALDQRVTEEVGRLEQRIVALDQRVTEEVGRLEQRIVALDQRVTEEVGRLEQRIVALDQRVTEEVGRLEQRIVALDQRVTEEVARLEVRIAETKADLLRWMFIFWVGQLGAIVGILLAFLRFLRA
;
A
#
# COMPACT_ATOMS: atom_id res chain seq x y z
N MET A 1 -124.51 -108.53 -24.53
CA MET A 1 -124.45 -109.85 -25.18
C MET A 1 -125.35 -109.77 -26.41
N PRO A 2 -124.83 -110.02 -27.61
CA PRO A 2 -125.70 -110.13 -28.78
C PRO A 2 -126.62 -111.33 -28.57
N ILE A 3 -127.93 -111.10 -28.59
CA ILE A 3 -128.92 -112.18 -28.51
C ILE A 3 -128.98 -112.78 -29.90
N ILE A 4 -128.38 -113.96 -30.08
CA ILE A 4 -128.38 -114.66 -31.36
C ILE A 4 -129.76 -115.33 -31.50
N THR A 5 -130.64 -114.75 -32.32
CA THR A 5 -131.96 -115.31 -32.63
C THR A 5 -131.94 -116.07 -33.95
N ILE A 6 -132.63 -117.21 -34.00
CA ILE A 6 -132.69 -118.03 -35.21
C ILE A 6 -133.95 -117.68 -36.03
N PRO A 7 -133.80 -117.49 -37.36
CA PRO A 7 -134.92 -117.23 -38.26
C PRO A 7 -136.00 -118.34 -38.24
N PRO A 8 -137.30 -118.00 -38.37
CA PRO A 8 -138.42 -118.96 -38.24
C PRO A 8 -138.33 -120.17 -39.17
N VAL A 9 -137.80 -119.98 -40.38
CA VAL A 9 -137.68 -121.01 -41.43
C VAL A 9 -136.71 -122.14 -41.02
N LEU A 10 -135.65 -121.80 -40.28
CA LEU A 10 -134.67 -122.78 -39.79
C LEU A 10 -135.23 -123.55 -38.59
N ARG A 11 -136.07 -122.90 -37.77
CA ARG A 11 -136.74 -123.51 -36.60
C ARG A 11 -137.79 -124.55 -37.01
N GLU A 12 -138.53 -124.30 -38.09
CA GLU A 12 -139.56 -125.21 -38.63
C GLU A 12 -138.97 -126.48 -39.27
N LYS A 13 -137.80 -126.37 -39.90
CA LYS A 13 -137.10 -127.48 -40.56
C LYS A 13 -136.26 -128.35 -39.61
N LEU A 14 -135.73 -127.75 -38.54
CA LEU A 14 -134.80 -128.41 -37.61
C LEU A 14 -135.46 -128.86 -36.29
N GLY A 15 -136.69 -128.41 -36.00
CA GLY A 15 -137.33 -128.58 -34.70
C GLY A 15 -136.77 -127.63 -33.64
N GLU A 16 -137.48 -127.48 -32.52
CA GLU A 16 -137.06 -126.63 -31.38
C GLU A 16 -135.62 -126.95 -30.91
N ASP A 17 -135.30 -128.23 -30.76
CA ASP A 17 -133.99 -128.68 -30.28
C ASP A 17 -132.84 -128.31 -31.25
N GLY A 18 -133.11 -128.36 -32.55
CA GLY A 18 -132.11 -128.01 -33.58
C GLY A 18 -131.82 -126.51 -33.64
N ALA A 19 -132.80 -125.67 -33.28
CA ALA A 19 -132.58 -124.23 -33.17
C ALA A 19 -131.74 -123.89 -31.92
N GLU A 20 -132.05 -124.43 -30.74
CA GLU A 20 -131.22 -124.15 -29.56
C GLU A 20 -129.75 -124.57 -29.74
N ALA A 21 -129.50 -125.72 -30.37
CA ALA A 21 -128.15 -126.18 -30.67
C ALA A 21 -127.38 -125.19 -31.58
N LEU A 22 -128.06 -124.57 -32.56
CA LEU A 22 -127.44 -123.60 -33.46
C LEU A 22 -127.16 -122.26 -32.75
N VAL A 23 -127.97 -121.83 -31.78
CA VAL A 23 -127.67 -120.65 -30.94
C VAL A 23 -126.44 -120.90 -30.07
N ALA A 24 -126.36 -122.09 -29.47
CA ALA A 24 -125.20 -122.47 -28.66
C ALA A 24 -123.91 -122.48 -29.50
N LEU A 25 -123.97 -123.02 -30.72
CA LEU A 25 -122.86 -123.03 -31.66
C LEU A 25 -122.43 -121.61 -32.05
N LEU A 26 -123.37 -120.75 -32.43
CA LEU A 26 -123.09 -119.37 -32.82
C LEU A 26 -122.56 -118.52 -31.65
N SER A 27 -123.00 -118.80 -30.42
CA SER A 27 -122.52 -118.10 -29.22
C SER A 27 -121.09 -118.53 -28.83
N ALA A 28 -120.74 -119.80 -29.06
CA ALA A 28 -119.37 -120.29 -28.91
C ALA A 28 -118.44 -119.60 -29.93
N ILE A 29 -118.89 -119.47 -31.18
CA ILE A 29 -118.14 -118.81 -32.26
C ILE A 29 -117.89 -117.31 -31.95
N ASP A 30 -118.85 -116.55 -31.40
CA ASP A 30 -118.63 -115.12 -31.05
C ASP A 30 -117.63 -114.94 -29.89
N ARG A 31 -117.64 -115.84 -28.90
CA ARG A 31 -116.66 -115.80 -27.80
C ARG A 31 -115.25 -116.10 -28.27
N GLU A 32 -115.10 -117.08 -29.16
CA GLU A 32 -113.81 -117.44 -29.76
C GLU A 32 -113.28 -116.29 -30.64
N ALA A 33 -114.14 -115.72 -31.50
CA ALA A 33 -113.77 -114.59 -32.36
C ALA A 33 -113.32 -113.35 -31.56
N ARG A 34 -113.93 -113.03 -30.41
CA ARG A 34 -113.49 -111.91 -29.56
C ARG A 34 -112.16 -112.17 -28.86
N GLY A 35 -111.92 -113.42 -28.42
CA GLY A 35 -110.64 -113.83 -27.84
C GLY A 35 -109.51 -113.67 -28.86
N GLU A 36 -109.74 -114.13 -30.10
CA GLU A 36 -108.80 -113.96 -31.21
C GLU A 36 -108.55 -112.49 -31.54
N VAL A 37 -109.59 -111.64 -31.60
CA VAL A 37 -109.43 -110.21 -31.90
C VAL A 37 -108.66 -109.48 -30.79
N LEU A 38 -108.86 -109.82 -29.52
CA LEU A 38 -108.14 -109.20 -28.41
C LEU A 38 -106.67 -109.63 -28.39
N LEU A 39 -106.40 -110.93 -28.60
CA LEU A 39 -105.05 -111.45 -28.75
C LEU A 39 -104.32 -110.80 -29.94
N LEU A 40 -105.00 -110.64 -31.07
CA LEU A 40 -104.45 -109.95 -32.24
C LEU A 40 -104.17 -108.47 -31.97
N ALA A 41 -105.03 -107.80 -31.18
CA ALA A 41 -104.84 -106.41 -30.80
C ALA A 41 -103.69 -106.23 -29.81
N GLU A 42 -103.56 -107.13 -28.85
CA GLU A 42 -102.47 -107.18 -27.88
C GLU A 42 -101.13 -107.47 -28.58
N GLU A 43 -101.08 -108.49 -29.43
CA GLU A 43 -99.93 -108.82 -30.26
C GLU A 43 -99.54 -107.66 -31.19
N LYS A 44 -100.52 -106.97 -31.79
CA LYS A 44 -100.26 -105.80 -32.65
C LYS A 44 -99.79 -104.59 -31.85
N PHE A 45 -100.28 -104.39 -30.63
CA PHE A 45 -99.84 -103.30 -29.76
C PHE A 45 -98.43 -103.57 -29.23
N GLU A 46 -98.17 -104.78 -28.76
CA GLU A 46 -96.86 -105.23 -28.31
C GLU A 46 -95.83 -105.13 -29.44
N ARG A 47 -96.18 -105.58 -30.65
CA ARG A 47 -95.35 -105.41 -31.85
C ARG A 47 -95.07 -103.94 -32.17
N ARG A 48 -96.08 -103.06 -32.10
CA ARG A 48 -95.88 -101.62 -32.37
C ARG A 48 -95.03 -100.94 -31.32
N VAL A 49 -95.19 -101.30 -30.04
CA VAL A 49 -94.40 -100.75 -28.92
C VAL A 49 -92.97 -101.25 -29.01
N SER A 50 -92.75 -102.54 -29.27
CA SER A 50 -91.44 -103.13 -29.51
C SER A 50 -90.75 -102.47 -30.71
N GLU A 51 -91.43 -102.36 -31.86
CA GLU A 51 -90.88 -101.65 -33.03
C GLU A 51 -90.61 -100.16 -32.75
N ALA A 52 -91.45 -99.50 -31.94
CA ALA A 52 -91.22 -98.11 -31.54
C ALA A 52 -90.03 -97.98 -30.60
N GLY A 53 -89.84 -98.92 -29.68
CA GLY A 53 -88.67 -99.05 -28.81
C GLY A 53 -87.40 -99.25 -29.63
N GLU A 54 -87.38 -100.21 -30.55
CA GLU A 54 -86.26 -100.45 -31.46
C GLU A 54 -85.95 -99.24 -32.35
N ARG A 55 -86.98 -98.54 -32.86
CA ARG A 55 -86.79 -97.30 -33.62
C ARG A 55 -86.22 -96.18 -32.76
N PHE A 56 -86.65 -96.08 -31.51
CA PHE A 56 -86.17 -95.08 -30.57
C PHE A 56 -84.73 -95.37 -30.15
N GLU A 57 -84.40 -96.62 -29.83
CA GLU A 57 -83.03 -97.07 -29.53
C GLU A 57 -82.10 -96.83 -30.71
N ARG A 58 -82.51 -97.19 -31.94
CA ARG A 58 -81.72 -96.87 -33.15
C ARG A 58 -81.47 -95.37 -33.28
N ARG A 59 -82.50 -94.55 -33.08
CA ARG A 59 -82.38 -93.09 -33.21
C ARG A 59 -81.54 -92.46 -32.10
N ILE A 60 -81.55 -93.02 -30.89
CA ILE A 60 -80.65 -92.62 -29.80
C ILE A 60 -79.21 -93.03 -30.14
N SER A 61 -78.98 -94.25 -30.65
CA SER A 61 -77.65 -94.72 -31.07
C SER A 61 -77.08 -93.82 -32.16
N GLU A 62 -77.86 -93.57 -33.23
CA GLU A 62 -77.47 -92.69 -34.33
C GLU A 62 -77.19 -91.26 -33.85
N MET A 63 -77.99 -90.75 -32.90
CA MET A 63 -77.78 -89.43 -32.33
C MET A 63 -76.52 -89.37 -31.47
N SER A 64 -76.25 -90.40 -30.66
CA SER A 64 -75.03 -90.52 -29.85
C SER A 64 -73.79 -90.61 -30.73
N GLU A 65 -73.80 -91.45 -31.77
CA GLU A 65 -72.70 -91.54 -32.75
C GLU A 65 -72.45 -90.20 -33.46
N ARG A 66 -73.52 -89.49 -33.86
CA ARG A 66 -73.40 -88.14 -34.43
C ARG A 66 -72.86 -87.13 -33.41
N PHE A 67 -73.24 -87.25 -32.15
CA PHE A 67 -72.78 -86.35 -31.10
C PHE A 67 -71.31 -86.60 -30.76
N GLU A 68 -70.88 -87.85 -30.68
CA GLU A 68 -69.47 -88.25 -30.53
C GLU A 68 -68.62 -87.80 -31.72
N SER A 69 -69.10 -88.01 -32.95
CA SER A 69 -68.43 -87.51 -34.15
C SER A 69 -68.28 -85.98 -34.12
N ARG A 70 -69.34 -85.24 -33.77
CA ARG A 70 -69.29 -83.78 -33.64
C ARG A 70 -68.37 -83.32 -32.51
N LEU A 71 -68.35 -83.99 -31.37
CA LEU A 71 -67.46 -83.68 -30.26
C LEU A 71 -65.99 -83.92 -30.66
N THR A 72 -65.72 -85.01 -31.38
CA THR A 72 -64.39 -85.33 -31.88
C THR A 72 -63.92 -84.28 -32.88
N GLU A 73 -64.74 -83.94 -33.88
CA GLU A 73 -64.44 -82.87 -34.83
C GLU A 73 -64.26 -81.51 -34.14
N ALA A 74 -65.10 -81.18 -33.16
CA ALA A 74 -64.96 -79.93 -32.41
C ALA A 74 -63.67 -79.90 -31.57
N GLY A 75 -63.30 -81.03 -30.95
CA GLY A 75 -62.05 -81.19 -30.22
C GLY A 75 -60.82 -81.05 -31.12
N GLU A 76 -60.84 -81.67 -32.30
CA GLU A 76 -59.78 -81.54 -33.31
C GLU A 76 -59.65 -80.10 -33.83
N ARG A 77 -60.78 -79.43 -34.14
CA ARG A 77 -60.77 -78.02 -34.56
C ARG A 77 -60.24 -77.10 -33.46
N PHE A 78 -60.64 -77.33 -32.21
CA PHE A 78 -60.16 -76.55 -31.08
C PHE A 78 -58.66 -76.78 -30.84
N ALA A 79 -58.20 -78.03 -30.90
CA ALA A 79 -56.78 -78.36 -30.79
C ALA A 79 -55.96 -77.66 -31.89
N HIS A 80 -56.43 -77.70 -33.14
CA HIS A 80 -55.80 -76.99 -34.25
C HIS A 80 -55.77 -75.47 -34.02
N GLN A 81 -56.88 -74.86 -33.56
CA GLN A 81 -56.92 -73.44 -33.26
C GLN A 81 -55.94 -73.04 -32.14
N VAL A 82 -55.81 -73.86 -31.10
CA VAL A 82 -54.87 -73.61 -30.00
C VAL A 82 -53.42 -73.69 -30.47
N VAL A 83 -53.09 -74.69 -31.30
CA VAL A 83 -51.75 -74.83 -31.91
C VAL A 83 -51.45 -73.63 -32.81
N GLU A 84 -52.35 -73.29 -33.72
CA GLU A 84 -52.18 -72.17 -34.65
C GLU A 84 -52.05 -70.83 -33.91
N MET A 85 -52.85 -70.63 -32.85
CA MET A 85 -52.73 -69.46 -31.98
C MET A 85 -51.39 -69.44 -31.26
N GLY A 86 -50.90 -70.59 -30.78
CA GLY A 86 -49.57 -70.74 -30.18
C GLY A 86 -48.44 -70.38 -31.15
N GLU A 87 -48.52 -70.85 -32.39
CA GLU A 87 -47.55 -70.52 -33.46
C GLU A 87 -47.56 -69.03 -33.81
N ARG A 88 -48.74 -68.42 -33.90
CA ARG A 88 -48.88 -66.96 -34.12
C ARG A 88 -48.29 -66.16 -32.97
N PHE A 89 -48.56 -66.54 -31.72
CA PHE A 89 -47.97 -65.88 -30.56
C PHE A 89 -46.45 -66.04 -30.52
N ALA A 90 -45.93 -67.23 -30.83
CA ALA A 90 -44.49 -67.48 -30.92
C ALA A 90 -43.84 -66.59 -31.99
N HIS A 91 -44.44 -66.50 -33.19
CA HIS A 91 -43.95 -65.60 -34.23
C HIS A 91 -43.99 -64.13 -33.80
N GLN A 92 -45.07 -63.69 -33.16
CA GLN A 92 -45.18 -62.31 -32.66
C GLN A 92 -44.10 -62.00 -31.64
N LEU A 93 -43.80 -62.92 -30.70
CA LEU A 93 -42.73 -62.74 -29.73
C LEU A 93 -41.35 -62.62 -30.39
N VAL A 94 -41.05 -63.48 -31.37
CA VAL A 94 -39.78 -63.42 -32.12
C VAL A 94 -39.65 -62.09 -32.86
N GLU A 95 -40.72 -61.64 -33.53
CA GLU A 95 -40.72 -60.38 -34.26
C GLU A 95 -40.56 -59.17 -33.32
N LEU A 96 -41.25 -59.19 -32.17
CA LEU A 96 -41.16 -58.13 -31.17
C LEU A 96 -39.75 -58.07 -30.57
N ASN A 97 -39.14 -59.22 -30.30
CA ASN A 97 -37.77 -59.30 -29.81
C ASN A 97 -36.76 -58.76 -30.84
N GLY A 98 -36.90 -59.14 -32.13
CA GLY A 98 -36.05 -58.60 -33.19
C GLY A 98 -36.20 -57.08 -33.36
N ARG A 99 -37.42 -56.54 -33.24
CA ARG A 99 -37.65 -55.08 -33.23
C ARG A 99 -37.02 -54.39 -32.02
N LEU A 100 -37.03 -55.03 -30.85
CA LEU A 100 -36.38 -54.49 -29.65
C LEU A 100 -34.86 -54.48 -29.79
N GLU A 101 -34.27 -55.56 -30.28
CA GLU A 101 -32.83 -55.66 -30.56
C GLU A 101 -32.37 -54.58 -31.55
N GLN A 102 -33.14 -54.37 -32.63
CA GLN A 102 -32.85 -53.32 -33.60
C GLN A 102 -32.91 -51.92 -32.97
N ARG A 103 -33.93 -51.65 -32.15
CA ARG A 103 -34.06 -50.36 -31.45
C ARG A 103 -32.93 -50.10 -30.45
N LEU A 104 -32.47 -51.15 -29.76
CA LEU A 104 -31.34 -51.05 -28.84
C LEU A 104 -30.06 -50.72 -29.61
N SER A 105 -29.78 -51.44 -30.70
CA SER A 105 -28.61 -51.17 -31.54
C SER A 105 -28.61 -49.76 -32.14
N ASP A 106 -29.76 -49.28 -32.62
CA ASP A 106 -29.89 -47.91 -33.13
C ASP A 106 -29.65 -46.86 -32.03
N LEU A 107 -30.12 -47.13 -30.81
CA LEU A 107 -29.94 -46.25 -29.66
C LEU A 107 -28.48 -46.20 -29.22
N GLU A 108 -27.81 -47.35 -29.15
CA GLU A 108 -26.37 -47.45 -28.89
C GLU A 108 -25.56 -46.64 -29.90
N GLY A 109 -25.79 -46.84 -31.21
CA GLY A 109 -25.10 -46.09 -32.24
C GLY A 109 -25.39 -44.58 -32.22
N ARG A 110 -26.59 -44.16 -31.79
CA ARG A 110 -26.90 -42.75 -31.56
C ARG A 110 -26.15 -42.17 -30.36
N VAL A 111 -26.03 -42.92 -29.27
CA VAL A 111 -25.30 -42.49 -28.08
C VAL A 111 -23.81 -42.38 -28.38
N GLU A 112 -23.22 -43.36 -29.05
CA GLU A 112 -21.81 -43.34 -29.46
C GLU A 112 -21.49 -42.14 -30.34
N ARG A 113 -22.27 -41.89 -31.41
CA ARG A 113 -22.08 -40.70 -32.26
C ARG A 113 -22.14 -39.41 -31.46
N ARG A 114 -23.10 -39.30 -30.55
CA ARG A 114 -23.28 -38.09 -29.74
C ARG A 114 -22.14 -37.88 -28.74
N LEU A 115 -21.56 -38.95 -28.21
CA LEU A 115 -20.38 -38.88 -27.35
C LEU A 115 -19.15 -38.42 -28.14
N VAL A 116 -18.93 -38.96 -29.34
CA VAL A 116 -17.82 -38.55 -30.22
C VAL A 116 -17.95 -37.07 -30.59
N GLU A 117 -19.12 -36.63 -31.08
CA GLU A 117 -19.38 -35.23 -31.43
C GLU A 117 -19.17 -34.28 -30.23
N MET A 118 -19.56 -34.71 -29.03
CA MET A 118 -19.37 -33.92 -27.82
C MET A 118 -17.89 -33.79 -27.46
N SER A 119 -17.12 -34.88 -27.56
CA SER A 119 -15.67 -34.87 -27.32
C SER A 119 -14.94 -33.97 -28.31
N GLU A 120 -15.24 -34.07 -29.60
CA GLU A 120 -14.66 -33.20 -30.64
C GLU A 120 -14.96 -31.71 -30.36
N ARG A 121 -16.19 -31.39 -29.93
CA ARG A 121 -16.56 -30.02 -29.53
C ARG A 121 -15.83 -29.55 -28.29
N PHE A 122 -15.59 -30.43 -27.31
CA PHE A 122 -14.82 -30.09 -26.11
C PHE A 122 -13.36 -29.83 -26.45
N GLU A 123 -12.75 -30.67 -27.30
CA GLU A 123 -11.38 -30.48 -27.78
C GLU A 123 -11.21 -29.17 -28.55
N ALA A 124 -12.13 -28.86 -29.47
CA ALA A 124 -12.13 -27.58 -30.19
C ALA A 124 -12.22 -26.39 -29.24
N ARG A 125 -13.12 -26.43 -28.25
CA ARG A 125 -13.25 -25.37 -27.23
C ARG A 125 -12.00 -25.23 -26.37
N LEU A 126 -11.35 -26.32 -26.00
CA LEU A 126 -10.09 -26.27 -25.25
C LEU A 126 -8.97 -25.66 -26.09
N GLY A 127 -8.92 -25.95 -27.39
CA GLY A 127 -8.01 -25.31 -28.35
C GLY A 127 -8.22 -23.79 -28.42
N ASP A 128 -9.45 -23.35 -28.62
CA ASP A 128 -9.80 -21.92 -28.69
C ASP A 128 -9.43 -21.18 -27.41
N VAL A 129 -9.71 -21.78 -26.24
CA VAL A 129 -9.34 -21.20 -24.94
C VAL A 129 -7.84 -21.11 -24.78
N ARG A 130 -7.10 -22.15 -25.17
CA ARG A 130 -5.63 -22.17 -25.11
C ARG A 130 -5.04 -21.07 -25.98
N GLU A 131 -5.44 -20.98 -27.23
CA GLU A 131 -4.96 -19.92 -28.13
C GLU A 131 -5.35 -18.52 -27.63
N GLY A 132 -6.57 -18.37 -27.09
CA GLY A 132 -7.02 -17.12 -26.49
C GLY A 132 -6.17 -16.70 -25.29
N MET A 133 -5.76 -17.66 -24.45
CA MET A 133 -4.84 -17.43 -23.33
C MET A 133 -3.44 -17.07 -23.82
N GLU A 134 -2.91 -17.78 -24.81
CA GLU A 134 -1.59 -17.51 -25.41
C GLU A 134 -1.54 -16.09 -26.02
N ARG A 135 -2.58 -15.68 -26.76
CA ARG A 135 -2.71 -14.31 -27.28
C ARG A 135 -2.74 -13.27 -26.16
N ARG A 136 -3.54 -13.49 -25.11
CA ARG A 136 -3.62 -12.58 -23.96
C ARG A 136 -2.30 -12.45 -23.20
N LEU A 137 -1.56 -13.54 -23.05
CA LEU A 137 -0.24 -13.53 -22.43
C LEU A 137 0.73 -12.71 -23.28
N ALA A 138 0.81 -12.96 -24.58
CA ALA A 138 1.67 -12.22 -25.50
C ALA A 138 1.33 -10.71 -25.54
N GLU A 139 0.04 -10.35 -25.57
CA GLU A 139 -0.39 -8.95 -25.50
C GLU A 139 0.00 -8.28 -24.17
N THR A 140 -0.11 -9.01 -23.06
CA THR A 140 0.25 -8.48 -21.74
C THR A 140 1.76 -8.28 -21.63
N GLU A 141 2.54 -9.24 -22.13
CA GLU A 141 4.01 -9.16 -22.17
C GLU A 141 4.47 -7.98 -23.03
N ALA A 142 3.91 -7.82 -24.23
CA ALA A 142 4.20 -6.68 -25.11
C ALA A 142 3.88 -5.34 -24.43
N ARG A 143 2.68 -5.22 -23.82
CA ARG A 143 2.28 -4.00 -23.10
C ARG A 143 3.19 -3.68 -21.91
N LEU A 144 3.64 -4.70 -21.18
CA LEU A 144 4.57 -4.50 -20.06
C LEU A 144 5.93 -4.03 -20.57
N ASN A 145 6.43 -4.62 -21.65
CA ASN A 145 7.72 -4.25 -22.24
C ASN A 145 7.69 -2.81 -22.81
N ASP A 146 6.61 -2.43 -23.49
CA ASP A 146 6.41 -1.07 -24.01
C ASP A 146 6.36 -0.05 -22.86
N ARG A 147 5.61 -0.35 -21.79
CA ARG A 147 5.53 0.52 -20.60
C ARG A 147 6.87 0.66 -19.90
N LEU A 148 7.61 -0.44 -19.74
CA LEU A 148 8.92 -0.44 -19.13
C LEU A 148 9.90 0.41 -19.96
N SER A 149 9.91 0.21 -21.27
CA SER A 149 10.77 0.97 -22.19
C SER A 149 10.45 2.48 -22.17
N ALA A 150 9.17 2.84 -22.12
CA ALA A 150 8.74 4.24 -22.03
C ALA A 150 9.15 4.91 -20.70
N GLU A 151 9.03 4.22 -19.57
CA GLU A 151 9.45 4.77 -18.28
C GLU A 151 10.99 4.84 -18.15
N ILE A 152 11.72 3.88 -18.70
CA ILE A 152 13.19 3.96 -18.80
C ILE A 152 13.60 5.21 -19.59
N ALA A 153 13.03 5.42 -20.79
CA ALA A 153 13.34 6.59 -21.61
C ALA A 153 13.00 7.92 -20.91
N LYS A 154 11.91 7.95 -20.14
CA LYS A 154 11.52 9.13 -19.35
C LYS A 154 12.46 9.39 -18.19
N LEU A 155 12.91 8.35 -17.48
CA LEU A 155 13.89 8.49 -16.40
C LEU A 155 15.24 8.96 -16.94
N ASP A 156 15.71 8.38 -18.05
CA ASP A 156 16.95 8.80 -18.70
C ASP A 156 16.90 10.27 -19.14
N GLY A 157 15.76 10.70 -19.71
CA GLY A 157 15.54 12.11 -20.04
C GLY A 157 15.63 13.02 -18.82
N ARG A 158 14.96 12.67 -17.72
CA ARG A 158 15.00 13.44 -16.46
C ARG A 158 16.40 13.49 -15.86
N ILE A 159 17.13 12.37 -15.86
CA ILE A 159 18.50 12.31 -15.35
C ILE A 159 19.40 13.22 -16.18
N THR A 160 19.28 13.15 -17.51
CA THR A 160 20.06 14.00 -18.43
C THR A 160 19.80 15.48 -18.19
N GLU A 161 18.54 15.89 -18.00
CA GLU A 161 18.17 17.27 -17.70
C GLU A 161 18.73 17.76 -16.35
N GLU A 162 18.62 16.95 -15.29
CA GLU A 162 19.14 17.33 -13.97
C GLU A 162 20.67 17.40 -13.96
N VAL A 163 21.35 16.46 -14.63
CA VAL A 163 22.81 16.49 -14.79
C VAL A 163 23.23 17.77 -15.51
N GLY A 164 22.60 18.09 -16.65
CA GLY A 164 22.91 19.33 -17.38
C GLY A 164 22.65 20.60 -16.55
N ARG A 165 21.59 20.62 -15.72
CA ARG A 165 21.32 21.74 -14.81
C ARG A 165 22.38 21.85 -13.70
N LEU A 166 22.84 20.74 -13.15
CA LEU A 166 23.88 20.71 -12.13
C LEU A 166 25.23 21.16 -12.70
N GLU A 167 25.59 20.72 -13.89
CA GLU A 167 26.80 21.16 -14.60
C GLU A 167 26.79 22.69 -14.80
N GLN A 168 25.67 23.26 -15.27
CA GLN A 168 25.52 24.71 -15.41
C GLN A 168 25.67 25.45 -14.07
N ARG A 169 25.11 24.91 -12.98
CA ARG A 169 25.24 25.50 -11.64
C ARG A 169 26.68 25.45 -11.13
N ILE A 170 27.39 24.35 -11.39
CA ILE A 170 28.81 24.20 -11.03
C ILE A 170 29.65 25.24 -11.77
N VAL A 171 29.48 25.38 -13.08
CA VAL A 171 30.18 26.40 -13.88
C VAL A 171 29.88 27.82 -13.38
N ALA A 172 28.62 28.12 -13.06
CA ALA A 172 28.24 29.43 -12.54
C ALA A 172 28.84 29.71 -11.14
N LEU A 173 28.94 28.69 -10.28
CA LEU A 173 29.60 28.82 -8.97
C LEU A 173 31.11 29.03 -9.12
N ASP A 174 31.76 28.28 -10.01
CA ASP A 174 33.19 28.40 -10.29
C ASP A 174 33.57 29.80 -10.79
N GLN A 175 32.76 30.37 -11.69
CA GLN A 175 32.90 31.76 -12.15
C GLN A 175 32.77 32.75 -10.99
N ARG A 176 31.74 32.61 -10.13
CA ARG A 176 31.56 33.51 -8.98
C ARG A 176 32.71 33.43 -7.98
N VAL A 177 33.19 32.22 -7.69
CA VAL A 177 34.34 32.02 -6.80
C VAL A 177 35.58 32.67 -7.39
N THR A 178 35.83 32.48 -8.68
CA THR A 178 36.96 33.11 -9.39
C THR A 178 36.88 34.64 -9.34
N GLU A 179 35.69 35.22 -9.56
CA GLU A 179 35.47 36.66 -9.45
C GLU A 179 35.71 37.20 -8.04
N GLU A 180 35.17 36.54 -7.02
CA GLU A 180 35.35 36.96 -5.62
C GLU A 180 36.80 36.85 -5.17
N VAL A 181 37.50 35.76 -5.55
CA VAL A 181 38.94 35.62 -5.30
C VAL A 181 39.71 36.75 -5.95
N GLY A 182 39.45 37.06 -7.23
CA GLY A 182 40.10 38.18 -7.92
C GLY A 182 39.82 39.54 -7.27
N ARG A 183 38.59 39.79 -6.79
CA ARG A 183 38.25 41.00 -6.02
C ARG A 183 39.02 41.07 -4.70
N LEU A 184 39.15 39.96 -3.99
CA LEU A 184 39.89 39.89 -2.73
C LEU A 184 41.38 40.13 -2.93
N GLU A 185 41.98 39.52 -3.96
CA GLU A 185 43.39 39.75 -4.33
C GLU A 185 43.65 41.23 -4.61
N GLN A 186 42.79 41.90 -5.38
CA GLN A 186 42.90 43.35 -5.62
C GLN A 186 42.79 44.17 -4.34
N ARG A 187 41.89 43.81 -3.41
CA ARG A 187 41.76 44.50 -2.12
C ARG A 187 42.99 44.30 -1.24
N ILE A 188 43.59 43.12 -1.25
CA ILE A 188 44.83 42.83 -0.52
C ILE A 188 45.96 43.70 -1.05
N VAL A 189 46.16 43.75 -2.37
CA VAL A 189 47.18 44.61 -3.00
C VAL A 189 46.97 46.09 -2.64
N ALA A 190 45.74 46.57 -2.72
CA ALA A 190 45.41 47.96 -2.38
C ALA A 190 45.58 48.28 -0.88
N LEU A 191 45.43 47.29 0.01
CA LEU A 191 45.71 47.46 1.43
C LEU A 191 47.22 47.45 1.69
N ASP A 192 47.96 46.56 1.05
CA ASP A 192 49.41 46.45 1.17
C ASP A 192 50.12 47.75 0.73
N GLN A 193 49.67 48.34 -0.39
CA GLN A 193 50.15 49.65 -0.84
C GLN A 193 49.86 50.75 0.19
N ARG A 194 48.64 50.82 0.73
CA ARG A 194 48.27 51.83 1.74
C ARG A 194 49.08 51.69 3.02
N VAL A 195 49.30 50.45 3.48
CA VAL A 195 50.13 50.18 4.66
C VAL A 195 51.57 50.61 4.40
N THR A 196 52.13 50.26 3.24
CA THR A 196 53.49 50.66 2.85
C THR A 196 53.65 52.18 2.80
N GLU A 197 52.67 52.90 2.23
CA GLU A 197 52.67 54.37 2.19
C GLU A 197 52.60 54.99 3.60
N GLU A 198 51.71 54.51 4.46
CA GLU A 198 51.58 55.03 5.83
C GLU A 198 52.83 54.76 6.66
N VAL A 199 53.42 53.56 6.55
CA VAL A 199 54.70 53.23 7.20
C VAL A 199 55.79 54.20 6.72
N GLY A 200 55.92 54.41 5.41
CA GLY A 200 56.91 55.36 4.87
C GLY A 200 56.69 56.81 5.34
N ARG A 201 55.42 57.26 5.44
CA ARG A 201 55.09 58.58 6.02
C ARG A 201 55.47 58.68 7.49
N LEU A 202 55.23 57.63 8.27
CA LEU A 202 55.58 57.58 9.69
C LEU A 202 57.10 57.58 9.89
N GLU A 203 57.84 56.79 9.10
CA GLU A 203 59.31 56.81 9.12
C GLU A 203 59.87 58.21 8.84
N GLN A 204 59.36 58.90 7.82
CA GLN A 204 59.75 60.30 7.53
C GLN A 204 59.45 61.25 8.69
N ARG A 205 58.28 61.10 9.34
CA ARG A 205 57.91 61.91 10.51
C ARG A 205 58.82 61.64 11.70
N ILE A 206 59.20 60.39 11.94
CA ILE A 206 60.13 60.00 13.00
C ILE A 206 61.49 60.66 12.75
N VAL A 207 62.04 60.55 11.54
CA VAL A 207 63.31 61.20 11.17
C VAL A 207 63.23 62.72 11.36
N ALA A 208 62.16 63.36 10.92
CA ALA A 208 61.98 64.81 11.05
C ALA A 208 61.78 65.26 12.52
N LEU A 209 61.23 64.41 13.39
CA LEU A 209 61.14 64.66 14.83
C LEU A 209 62.50 64.49 15.49
N ASP A 210 63.24 63.44 15.14
CA ASP A 210 64.58 63.16 15.66
C ASP A 210 65.56 64.30 15.36
N GLN A 211 65.54 64.84 14.13
CA GLN A 211 66.29 66.02 13.75
C GLN A 211 65.92 67.26 14.59
N ARG A 212 64.62 67.53 14.75
CA ARG A 212 64.14 68.66 15.56
C ARG A 212 64.55 68.55 17.02
N VAL A 213 64.45 67.35 17.60
CA VAL A 213 64.89 67.09 18.98
C VAL A 213 66.40 67.31 19.08
N THR A 214 67.19 66.79 18.15
CA THR A 214 68.64 66.98 18.11
C THR A 214 69.03 68.46 18.02
N GLU A 215 68.35 69.24 17.16
CA GLU A 215 68.57 70.68 17.04
C GLU A 215 68.23 71.45 18.32
N GLU A 216 67.08 71.17 18.95
CA GLU A 216 66.66 71.82 20.19
C GLU A 216 67.60 71.48 21.35
N VAL A 217 68.03 70.21 21.47
CA VAL A 217 69.03 69.80 22.46
C VAL A 217 70.34 70.56 22.23
N GLY A 218 70.85 70.63 21.00
CA GLY A 218 72.07 71.40 20.70
C GLY A 218 71.93 72.90 20.99
N ARG A 219 70.76 73.51 20.72
CA ARG A 219 70.48 74.92 21.10
C ARG A 219 70.46 75.11 22.61
N LEU A 220 69.87 74.17 23.36
CA LEU A 220 69.83 74.21 24.82
C LEU A 220 71.23 74.05 25.42
N GLU A 221 72.05 73.14 24.89
CA GLU A 221 73.45 72.98 25.29
C GLU A 221 74.23 74.29 25.09
N GLN A 222 74.10 74.94 23.93
CA GLN A 222 74.73 76.25 23.67
C GLN A 222 74.26 77.33 24.64
N ARG A 223 72.96 77.37 24.97
CA ARG A 223 72.40 78.32 25.94
C ARG A 223 72.94 78.07 27.35
N ILE A 224 73.06 76.81 27.75
CA ILE A 224 73.65 76.42 29.04
C ILE A 224 75.09 76.90 29.12
N VAL A 225 75.91 76.64 28.09
CA VAL A 225 77.31 77.13 28.05
C VAL A 225 77.38 78.65 28.10
N ALA A 226 76.53 79.36 27.36
CA ALA A 226 76.50 80.82 27.37
C ALA A 226 76.01 81.43 28.69
N LEU A 227 75.13 80.72 29.42
CA LEU A 227 74.71 81.08 30.77
C LEU A 227 75.83 80.83 31.77
N ASP A 228 76.51 79.69 31.68
CA ASP A 228 77.62 79.32 32.55
C ASP A 228 78.79 80.32 32.44
N GLN A 229 79.12 80.75 31.22
CA GLN A 229 80.09 81.83 30.98
C GLN A 229 79.67 83.15 31.62
N ARG A 230 78.41 83.57 31.43
CA ARG A 230 77.87 84.81 32.02
C ARG A 230 77.90 84.78 33.55
N VAL A 231 77.48 83.66 34.15
CA VAL A 231 77.54 83.46 35.60
C VAL A 231 78.98 83.55 36.09
N THR A 232 79.91 82.88 35.41
CA THR A 232 81.35 82.93 35.74
C THR A 232 81.91 84.36 35.68
N GLU A 233 81.56 85.12 34.63
CA GLU A 233 81.96 86.54 34.51
C GLU A 233 81.36 87.41 35.61
N GLU A 234 80.08 87.25 35.92
CA GLU A 234 79.41 88.02 36.99
C GLU A 234 79.99 87.71 38.36
N VAL A 235 80.24 86.43 38.67
CA VAL A 235 80.92 86.01 39.89
C VAL A 235 82.30 86.65 39.97
N GLY A 236 83.11 86.58 38.90
CA GLY A 236 84.43 87.21 38.87
C GLY A 236 84.38 88.74 39.06
N ARG A 237 83.39 89.44 38.47
CA ARG A 237 83.19 90.88 38.70
C ARG A 237 82.77 91.17 40.14
N LEU A 238 81.93 90.33 40.74
CA LEU A 238 81.52 90.48 42.13
C LEU A 238 82.69 90.26 43.08
N GLU A 239 83.52 89.25 42.85
CA GLU A 239 84.77 89.03 43.60
C GLU A 239 85.67 90.26 43.53
N GLN A 240 85.90 90.83 42.35
CA GLN A 240 86.69 92.07 42.19
C GLN A 240 86.06 93.25 42.94
N ARG A 241 84.73 93.40 42.90
CA ARG A 241 84.02 94.46 43.65
C ARG A 241 84.16 94.27 45.15
N ILE A 242 84.07 93.04 45.65
CA ILE A 242 84.27 92.72 47.07
C ILE A 242 85.68 93.10 47.49
N VAL A 243 86.71 92.70 46.73
CA VAL A 243 88.11 93.06 46.99
C VAL A 243 88.30 94.58 47.00
N ALA A 244 87.74 95.29 46.03
CA ALA A 244 87.83 96.75 45.96
C ALA A 244 87.05 97.47 47.08
N LEU A 245 85.96 96.87 47.57
CA LEU A 245 85.21 97.37 48.72
C LEU A 245 86.01 97.14 50.01
N ASP A 246 86.59 95.96 50.17
CA ASP A 246 87.42 95.57 51.32
C ASP A 246 88.64 96.48 51.46
N GLN A 247 89.32 96.80 50.34
CA GLN A 247 90.39 97.80 50.30
C GLN A 247 89.91 99.20 50.72
N ARG A 248 88.78 99.67 50.18
CA ARG A 248 88.21 100.96 50.56
C ARG A 248 87.83 101.04 52.03
N VAL A 249 87.19 100.00 52.57
CA VAL A 249 86.86 99.91 53.99
C VAL A 249 88.12 99.94 54.83
N THR A 250 89.16 99.18 54.47
CA THR A 250 90.45 99.18 55.15
C THR A 250 91.10 100.57 55.15
N GLU A 251 91.08 101.28 54.02
CA GLU A 251 91.59 102.64 53.93
C GLU A 251 90.77 103.64 54.76
N GLU A 252 89.44 103.53 54.77
CA GLU A 252 88.57 104.41 55.55
C GLU A 252 88.76 104.17 57.05
N VAL A 253 88.90 102.92 57.48
CA VAL A 253 89.24 102.55 58.86
C VAL A 253 90.58 103.15 59.25
N ALA A 254 91.62 102.99 58.42
CA ALA A 254 92.93 103.60 58.68
C ALA A 254 92.86 105.14 58.77
N ARG A 255 92.09 105.79 57.89
CA ARG A 255 91.85 107.25 57.93
C ARG A 255 91.08 107.67 59.18
N LEU A 256 90.13 106.86 59.64
CA LEU A 256 89.39 107.12 60.88
C LEU A 256 90.32 106.97 62.09
N GLU A 257 91.18 105.95 62.14
CA GLU A 257 92.19 105.80 63.18
C GLU A 257 93.12 107.01 63.26
N VAL A 258 93.59 107.52 62.10
CA VAL A 258 94.39 108.75 62.02
C VAL A 258 93.61 109.96 62.52
N ARG A 259 92.37 110.18 62.04
CA ARG A 259 91.54 111.31 62.50
C ARG A 259 91.28 111.24 64.00
N ILE A 260 91.01 110.04 64.54
CA ILE A 260 90.85 109.84 65.98
C ILE A 260 92.16 110.19 66.71
N ALA A 261 93.32 109.78 66.18
CA ALA A 261 94.62 110.12 66.75
C ALA A 261 94.88 111.64 66.72
N GLU A 262 94.58 112.32 65.61
CA GLU A 262 94.67 113.78 65.47
C GLU A 262 93.75 114.49 66.45
N THR A 263 92.47 114.07 66.52
CA THR A 263 91.50 114.69 67.44
C THR A 263 91.91 114.47 68.90
N LYS A 264 92.42 113.27 69.24
CA LYS A 264 93.01 112.99 70.56
C LYS A 264 94.22 113.88 70.83
N ALA A 265 95.10 114.10 69.85
CA ALA A 265 96.26 114.98 70.00
C ALA A 265 95.88 116.45 70.15
N ASP A 266 94.88 116.93 69.39
CA ASP A 266 94.34 118.28 69.51
C ASP A 266 93.62 118.49 70.84
N LEU A 267 92.86 117.50 71.32
CA LEU A 267 92.29 117.50 72.68
C LEU A 267 93.39 117.59 73.74
N LEU A 268 94.49 116.84 73.59
CA LEU A 268 95.65 116.94 74.49
C LEU A 268 96.31 118.32 74.42
N ARG A 269 96.46 118.91 73.23
CA ARG A 269 96.96 120.29 73.05
C ARG A 269 96.05 121.31 73.72
N TRP A 270 94.74 121.23 73.51
CA TRP A 270 93.77 122.14 74.13
C TRP A 270 93.71 121.96 75.64
N MET A 271 93.74 120.72 76.14
CA MET A 271 93.90 120.45 77.57
C MET A 271 95.18 121.10 78.09
N PHE A 272 96.31 120.96 77.39
CA PHE A 272 97.58 121.56 77.81
C PHE A 272 97.53 123.09 77.83
N ILE A 273 97.00 123.74 76.78
CA ILE A 273 96.83 125.20 76.72
C ILE A 273 95.88 125.68 77.82
N PHE A 274 94.75 124.99 78.01
CA PHE A 274 93.82 125.30 79.08
C PHE A 274 94.47 125.18 80.45
N TRP A 275 95.23 124.11 80.71
CA TRP A 275 95.97 123.92 81.96
C TRP A 275 97.07 124.97 82.16
N VAL A 276 97.81 125.35 81.13
CA VAL A 276 98.81 126.44 81.19
C VAL A 276 98.14 127.78 81.47
N GLY A 277 97.00 128.07 80.83
CA GLY A 277 96.20 129.26 81.07
C GLY A 277 95.62 129.31 82.49
N GLN A 278 95.09 128.18 83.01
CA GLN A 278 94.66 128.08 84.40
C GLN A 278 95.83 128.27 85.37
N LEU A 279 96.99 127.65 85.12
CA LEU A 279 98.19 127.87 85.94
C LEU A 279 98.60 129.34 85.95
N GLY A 280 98.62 129.98 84.78
CA GLY A 280 98.95 131.40 84.63
C GLY A 280 97.95 132.33 85.33
N ALA A 281 96.65 132.03 85.26
CA ALA A 281 95.62 132.79 85.96
C ALA A 281 95.74 132.65 87.49
N ILE A 282 96.02 131.45 88.00
CA ILE A 282 96.26 131.22 89.44
C ILE A 282 97.49 132.03 89.91
N VAL A 283 98.58 132.01 89.15
CA VAL A 283 99.79 132.80 89.44
C VAL A 283 99.53 134.30 89.34
N GLY A 284 98.75 134.73 88.34
CA GLY A 284 98.35 136.13 88.14
C GLY A 284 97.46 136.68 89.26
N ILE A 285 96.51 135.88 89.75
CA ILE A 285 95.68 136.22 90.92
C ILE A 285 96.56 136.34 92.17
N LEU A 286 97.53 135.44 92.36
CA LEU A 286 98.51 135.52 93.45
C LEU A 286 99.34 136.82 93.39
N LEU A 287 99.77 137.23 92.19
CA LEU A 287 100.56 138.46 91.97
C LEU A 287 99.75 139.75 92.11
N ALA A 288 98.49 139.76 91.66
CA ALA A 288 97.58 140.89 91.83
C ALA A 288 97.21 141.09 93.31
N PHE A 289 97.05 139.99 94.06
CA PHE A 289 96.87 140.03 95.50
C PHE A 289 98.08 140.64 96.23
N LEU A 290 99.31 140.38 95.75
CA LEU A 290 100.54 140.99 96.28
C LEU A 290 100.70 142.48 95.96
N ARG A 291 100.13 142.97 94.85
CA ARG A 291 100.27 144.38 94.41
C ARG A 291 99.24 145.33 95.06
N PHE A 292 98.11 144.81 95.56
CA PHE A 292 97.10 145.60 96.29
C PHE A 292 97.53 145.99 97.71
N LEU A 293 98.62 145.42 98.24
CA LEU A 293 99.11 145.65 99.61
C LEU A 293 100.13 146.80 99.76
N ARG A 294 100.26 147.72 98.78
CA ARG A 294 101.22 148.83 98.84
C ARG A 294 100.67 150.24 98.60
N ALA A 295 99.36 150.40 98.72
CA ALA A 295 98.70 151.66 99.06
C ALA A 295 97.81 151.40 100.29
#